data_AF-A0A3S9ZPG5-F1
#
_entry.id   AF-A0A3S9ZPG5-F1
#
_cell.length_a   1.000
_cell.length_b   1.000
_cell.length_c   1.000
_cell.angle_alpha   90.00
_cell.angle_beta   90.00
_cell.angle_gamma   90.00
#
_symmetry.space_group_name_H-M   'P 1'
#
loop_
_entity.id
_entity.type
_entity.pdbx_description
1 polymer ?
#
loop_
_entity_poly.entity_id
_entity_poly.type
_entity_poly.pdbx_seq_one_letter_code
_entity_poly.pdbx_strand_id
1 'polypeptide(L)'
;MTLAPADAGRADIAELERVGLGAADIVALAQIVAFVSYEARVASGLALLDGAPAAEPVAAATTPPAPARVTTGPGPGLRFTLDTLTWAPWITPVPADGLDDEQRAVVDAHATLSTDSPYYRTLLHAPAALDHRTHVYNALMYGRGGLPRAERELVTLLVSRINGCVYCASVHGRKFAQLGRDPEAARRVLAEGATALTGDPRRAALARFTERQTATPPAATAADVAALRAAGVEGAALLDVVHCVALFGWANRLMQVLGTPSVPESCTGTSGPAAPAAVPAAGSPSLG
;
A
#
# COMPACT_ATOMS: atom_id res chain seq x y z
N MET A 1 -9.73 -8.44 -8.93
CA MET A 1 -8.51 -7.60 -9.12
C MET A 1 -8.80 -6.11 -9.26
N THR A 2 -9.63 -5.63 -10.20
CA THR A 2 -9.82 -4.18 -10.45
C THR A 2 -10.66 -3.45 -9.39
N LEU A 3 -11.83 -4.01 -9.05
CA LEU A 3 -12.83 -3.39 -8.15
C LEU A 3 -12.57 -3.72 -6.67
N ALA A 4 -12.23 -4.98 -6.39
CA ALA A 4 -11.89 -5.47 -5.05
C ALA A 4 -10.56 -6.25 -5.13
N PRO A 5 -9.40 -5.58 -5.05
CA PRO A 5 -8.10 -6.25 -5.07
C PRO A 5 -7.84 -7.09 -3.81
N ALA A 6 -8.43 -6.69 -2.68
CA ALA A 6 -8.30 -7.41 -1.41
C ALA A 6 -8.96 -8.80 -1.41
N ASP A 7 -9.87 -9.06 -2.35
CA ASP A 7 -10.56 -10.34 -2.49
C ASP A 7 -9.74 -11.36 -3.30
N ALA A 8 -8.68 -10.91 -3.98
CA ALA A 8 -7.77 -11.81 -4.70
C ALA A 8 -6.85 -12.54 -3.72
N GLY A 9 -6.63 -13.82 -3.95
CA GLY A 9 -5.74 -14.64 -3.13
C GLY A 9 -5.09 -15.76 -3.91
N ARG A 10 -4.43 -16.67 -3.17
CA ARG A 10 -3.69 -17.81 -3.74
C ARG A 10 -4.56 -18.68 -4.67
N ALA A 11 -5.86 -18.83 -4.38
CA ALA A 11 -6.77 -19.62 -5.20
C ALA A 11 -6.96 -19.01 -6.61
N ASP A 12 -7.04 -17.68 -6.71
CA ASP A 12 -7.16 -17.00 -8.00
C ASP A 12 -5.88 -17.17 -8.84
N ILE A 13 -4.71 -17.09 -8.19
CA ILE A 13 -3.42 -17.34 -8.85
C ILE A 13 -3.35 -18.78 -9.38
N ALA A 14 -3.76 -19.76 -8.57
CA ALA A 14 -3.79 -21.16 -8.99
C ALA A 14 -4.75 -21.41 -10.17
N GLU A 15 -5.86 -20.68 -10.25
CA GLU A 15 -6.79 -20.79 -11.39
C GLU A 15 -6.18 -20.20 -12.68
N LEU A 16 -5.43 -19.11 -12.58
CA LEU A 16 -4.69 -18.54 -13.72
C LEU A 16 -3.59 -19.51 -14.20
N GLU A 17 -2.87 -20.14 -13.28
CA GLU A 17 -1.87 -21.18 -13.60
C GLU A 17 -2.54 -22.39 -14.28
N ARG A 18 -3.74 -22.79 -13.84
CA ARG A 18 -4.50 -23.92 -14.42
C ARG A 18 -4.90 -23.69 -15.89
N VAL A 19 -5.10 -22.44 -16.30
CA VAL A 19 -5.37 -22.06 -17.70
C VAL A 19 -4.10 -21.80 -18.51
N GLY A 20 -2.92 -22.07 -17.94
CA GLY A 20 -1.63 -22.04 -18.63
C GLY A 20 -0.87 -20.72 -18.55
N LEU A 21 -1.29 -19.77 -17.70
CA LEU A 21 -0.56 -18.52 -17.50
C LEU A 21 0.64 -18.75 -16.59
N GLY A 22 1.82 -18.34 -17.05
CA GLY A 22 3.05 -18.39 -16.26
C GLY A 22 3.17 -17.20 -15.29
N ALA A 23 4.20 -17.24 -14.44
CA ALA A 23 4.50 -16.16 -13.49
C ALA A 23 4.60 -14.77 -14.15
N ALA A 24 5.29 -14.69 -15.30
CA ALA A 24 5.40 -13.47 -16.09
C ALA A 24 4.05 -12.95 -16.59
N ASP A 25 3.18 -13.83 -17.11
CA ASP A 25 1.86 -13.45 -17.60
C ASP A 25 0.97 -12.91 -16.47
N ILE A 26 0.98 -13.58 -15.31
CA ILE A 26 0.17 -13.20 -14.15
C ILE A 26 0.65 -11.86 -13.57
N VAL A 27 1.97 -11.66 -13.44
CA VAL A 27 2.53 -10.40 -12.96
C VAL A 27 2.26 -9.27 -13.95
N ALA A 28 2.42 -9.51 -15.26
CA ALA A 28 2.09 -8.53 -16.29
C ALA A 28 0.60 -8.17 -16.28
N LEU A 29 -0.30 -9.15 -16.14
CA LEU A 29 -1.73 -8.92 -16.00
C LEU A 29 -2.06 -8.07 -14.76
N ALA A 30 -1.44 -8.38 -13.62
CA ALA A 30 -1.60 -7.60 -12.39
C ALA A 30 -1.10 -6.15 -12.57
N GLN A 31 0.01 -5.95 -13.27
CA GLN A 31 0.55 -4.63 -13.61
C GLN A 31 -0.42 -3.84 -14.50
N ILE A 32 -0.95 -4.45 -15.56
CA ILE A 32 -1.90 -3.80 -16.47
C ILE A 32 -3.15 -3.36 -15.70
N VAL A 33 -3.75 -4.25 -14.90
CA VAL A 33 -4.94 -3.92 -14.11
C VAL A 33 -4.67 -2.77 -13.13
N ALA A 34 -3.50 -2.78 -12.48
CA ALA A 34 -3.14 -1.74 -11.52
C ALA A 34 -2.75 -0.41 -12.21
N PHE A 35 -2.16 -0.47 -13.40
CA PHE A 35 -1.84 0.69 -14.23
C PHE A 35 -3.08 1.39 -14.77
N VAL A 36 -4.07 0.66 -15.29
CA VAL A 36 -5.36 1.24 -15.70
C VAL A 36 -6.05 1.96 -14.53
N SER A 37 -5.95 1.37 -13.33
CA SER A 37 -6.44 2.00 -12.10
C SER A 37 -5.68 3.29 -11.73
N TYR A 38 -4.38 3.36 -12.01
CA TYR A 38 -3.56 4.57 -11.88
C TYR A 38 -4.01 5.64 -12.89
N GLU A 39 -4.09 5.29 -14.18
CA GLU A 39 -4.46 6.20 -15.25
C GLU A 39 -5.84 6.82 -15.03
N ALA A 40 -6.84 6.00 -14.64
CA ALA A 40 -8.18 6.49 -14.35
C ALA A 40 -8.19 7.57 -13.25
N ARG A 41 -7.35 7.42 -12.21
CA ARG A 41 -7.24 8.38 -11.10
C ARG A 41 -6.44 9.62 -11.46
N VAL A 42 -5.39 9.46 -12.28
CA VAL A 42 -4.64 10.61 -12.82
C VAL A 42 -5.55 11.42 -13.74
N ALA A 43 -6.19 10.79 -14.72
CA ALA A 43 -7.08 11.46 -15.67
C ALA A 43 -8.24 12.18 -14.95
N SER A 44 -8.91 11.51 -14.01
CA SER A 44 -9.95 12.12 -13.18
C SER A 44 -9.41 13.30 -12.37
N GLY A 45 -8.24 13.16 -11.73
CA GLY A 45 -7.67 14.20 -10.90
C GLY A 45 -7.24 15.43 -11.72
N LEU A 46 -6.55 15.23 -12.84
CA LEU A 46 -6.13 16.31 -13.73
C LEU A 46 -7.34 17.05 -14.32
N ALA A 47 -8.37 16.34 -14.75
CA ALA A 47 -9.62 16.96 -15.23
C ALA A 47 -10.24 17.87 -14.16
N LEU A 48 -10.26 17.45 -12.90
CA LEU A 48 -10.75 18.29 -11.79
C LEU A 48 -9.86 19.51 -11.54
N LEU A 49 -8.54 19.39 -11.67
CA LEU A 49 -7.60 20.50 -11.48
C LEU A 49 -7.74 21.56 -12.59
N ASP A 50 -8.00 21.12 -13.82
CA ASP A 50 -8.24 21.96 -15.00
C ASP A 50 -9.65 22.58 -15.02
N GLY A 51 -10.50 22.25 -14.04
CA GLY A 51 -11.87 22.75 -13.94
C GLY A 51 -12.84 22.11 -14.94
N ALA A 52 -12.46 20.98 -15.55
CA ALA A 52 -13.38 20.21 -16.36
C ALA A 52 -14.52 19.65 -15.48
N PRO A 53 -15.76 19.56 -16.00
CA PRO A 53 -16.83 18.89 -15.28
C PRO A 53 -16.41 17.46 -14.97
N ALA A 54 -16.78 16.96 -13.78
CA ALA A 54 -16.56 15.55 -13.45
C ALA A 54 -17.13 14.70 -14.59
N ALA A 55 -16.33 13.78 -15.11
CA ALA A 55 -16.78 12.90 -16.19
C ALA A 55 -18.10 12.27 -15.77
N GLU A 56 -19.10 12.32 -16.66
CA GLU A 56 -20.35 11.60 -16.41
C GLU A 56 -20.01 10.15 -16.07
N PRO A 57 -20.63 9.56 -15.04
CA PRO A 57 -20.39 8.17 -14.72
C PRO A 57 -20.68 7.37 -15.99
N VAL A 58 -19.64 6.75 -16.55
CA VAL A 58 -19.80 5.79 -17.64
C VAL A 58 -20.85 4.80 -17.16
N ALA A 59 -21.96 4.70 -17.90
CA ALA A 59 -23.05 3.80 -17.56
C ALA A 59 -22.43 2.45 -17.21
N ALA A 60 -22.51 2.09 -15.92
CA ALA A 60 -22.03 0.80 -15.46
C ALA A 60 -22.67 -0.25 -16.37
N ALA A 61 -21.91 -1.27 -16.76
CA ALA A 61 -22.49 -2.44 -17.42
C ALA A 61 -23.80 -2.80 -16.70
N THR A 62 -24.85 -3.15 -17.45
CA THR A 62 -26.23 -3.36 -16.96
C THR A 62 -26.39 -4.41 -15.85
N THR A 63 -25.29 -5.08 -15.48
CA THR A 63 -25.16 -5.83 -14.24
C THR A 63 -24.89 -4.85 -13.11
N PRO A 64 -25.79 -4.71 -12.10
CA PRO A 64 -25.53 -3.83 -10.97
C PRO A 64 -24.13 -4.14 -10.43
N PRO A 65 -23.20 -3.17 -10.38
CA PRO A 65 -21.95 -3.40 -9.70
C PRO A 65 -22.32 -3.83 -8.29
N ALA A 66 -21.71 -4.92 -7.81
CA ALA A 66 -21.77 -5.25 -6.40
C ALA A 66 -21.51 -3.95 -5.61
N PRO A 67 -22.30 -3.65 -4.56
CA PRO A 67 -22.20 -2.39 -3.85
C PRO A 67 -20.72 -2.11 -3.60
N ALA A 68 -20.26 -0.90 -3.95
CA ALA A 68 -18.87 -0.52 -3.79
C ALA A 68 -18.46 -0.83 -2.35
N ARG A 69 -17.80 -1.99 -2.17
CA ARG A 69 -17.24 -2.39 -0.90
C ARG A 69 -16.05 -1.48 -0.73
N VAL A 70 -16.24 -0.39 -0.01
CA VAL A 70 -15.17 0.08 0.85
C VAL A 70 -14.87 -1.13 1.72
N THR A 71 -13.76 -1.82 1.46
CA THR A 71 -13.27 -2.88 2.34
C THR A 71 -12.84 -2.21 3.63
N THR A 72 -13.81 -1.90 4.49
CA THR A 72 -13.60 -1.40 5.84
C THR A 72 -13.15 -2.58 6.70
N GLY A 73 -11.97 -3.09 6.40
CA GLY A 73 -11.43 -4.21 7.14
C GLY A 73 -10.35 -4.97 6.37
N PRO A 74 -9.25 -5.32 7.04
CA PRO A 74 -8.32 -6.30 6.51
C PRO A 74 -8.98 -7.69 6.37
N GLY A 75 -8.49 -8.49 5.41
CA GLY A 75 -8.83 -9.90 5.29
C GLY A 75 -8.52 -10.69 6.58
N PRO A 76 -8.97 -11.95 6.71
CA PRO A 76 -9.02 -12.65 7.99
C PRO A 76 -7.66 -12.70 8.71
N GLY A 77 -7.59 -12.10 9.90
CA GLY A 77 -6.54 -12.33 10.90
C GLY A 77 -5.60 -11.15 11.22
N LEU A 78 -5.27 -10.28 10.27
CA LEU A 78 -4.42 -9.10 10.54
C LEU A 78 -5.27 -7.86 10.81
N ARG A 79 -4.83 -6.97 11.70
CA ARG A 79 -5.41 -5.63 11.90
C ARG A 79 -4.46 -4.58 11.35
N PHE A 80 -4.97 -3.38 11.02
CA PHE A 80 -4.10 -2.24 10.75
C PHE A 80 -3.18 -2.01 11.96
N THR A 81 -1.88 -1.94 11.70
CA THR A 81 -0.85 -1.87 12.76
C THR A 81 0.32 -1.01 12.29
N LEU A 82 1.09 -0.50 13.25
CA LEU A 82 2.42 0.08 13.01
C LEU A 82 3.54 -0.95 13.16
N ASP A 83 3.24 -2.20 13.50
CA ASP A 83 4.23 -3.26 13.59
C ASP A 83 4.85 -3.54 12.23
N THR A 84 6.12 -3.94 12.23
CA THR A 84 6.79 -4.35 10.99
C THR A 84 6.23 -5.69 10.54
N LEU A 85 5.81 -5.75 9.28
CA LEU A 85 5.25 -6.94 8.66
C LEU A 85 6.23 -7.51 7.62
N THR A 86 6.18 -8.82 7.44
CA THR A 86 6.72 -9.48 6.24
C THR A 86 5.63 -9.56 5.17
N TRP A 87 6.05 -9.79 3.93
CA TRP A 87 5.14 -10.04 2.81
C TRP A 87 5.56 -11.32 2.11
N ALA A 88 4.62 -12.24 1.94
CA ALA A 88 4.82 -13.53 1.31
C ALA A 88 4.12 -13.54 -0.07
N PRO A 89 4.84 -13.85 -1.15
CA PRO A 89 4.28 -13.89 -2.48
C PRO A 89 3.45 -15.15 -2.72
N TRP A 90 2.47 -15.05 -3.61
CA TRP A 90 1.73 -16.19 -4.15
C TRP A 90 2.45 -16.87 -5.31
N ILE A 91 3.20 -16.08 -6.07
CA ILE A 91 4.01 -16.50 -7.23
C ILE A 91 5.47 -16.67 -6.76
N THR A 92 6.16 -17.72 -7.22
CA THR A 92 7.59 -17.89 -6.95
C THR A 92 8.37 -16.66 -7.44
N PRO A 93 9.07 -15.91 -6.57
CA PRO A 93 9.84 -14.75 -7.02
C PRO A 93 11.04 -15.16 -7.85
N VAL A 94 11.54 -14.26 -8.69
CA VAL A 94 12.84 -14.42 -9.35
C VAL A 94 13.93 -14.69 -8.27
N PRO A 95 14.87 -15.63 -8.48
CA PRO A 95 15.99 -15.85 -7.55
C PRO A 95 16.86 -14.60 -7.37
N ALA A 96 17.31 -14.32 -6.15
CA ALA A 96 18.07 -13.09 -5.87
C ALA A 96 19.46 -13.07 -6.53
N ASP A 97 20.08 -14.24 -6.68
CA ASP A 97 21.39 -14.49 -7.27
C ASP A 97 21.34 -14.86 -8.76
N GLY A 98 20.14 -15.14 -9.29
CA GLY A 98 19.90 -15.61 -10.65
C GLY A 98 19.19 -14.61 -11.55
N LEU A 99 19.40 -13.30 -11.36
CA LEU A 99 18.84 -12.28 -12.26
C LEU A 99 19.47 -12.36 -13.64
N ASP A 100 18.64 -12.32 -14.68
CA ASP A 100 19.09 -12.06 -16.04
C ASP A 100 19.56 -10.61 -16.23
N ASP A 101 20.10 -10.30 -17.41
CA ASP A 101 20.68 -8.99 -17.71
C ASP A 101 19.63 -7.86 -17.66
N GLU A 102 18.39 -8.12 -18.08
CA GLU A 102 17.32 -7.12 -18.06
C GLU A 102 16.87 -6.82 -16.63
N GLN A 103 16.63 -7.86 -15.84
CA GLN A 103 16.26 -7.76 -14.43
C GLN A 103 17.35 -7.05 -13.62
N ARG A 104 18.61 -7.37 -13.87
CA ARG A 104 19.76 -6.73 -13.21
C ARG A 104 19.85 -5.26 -13.56
N ALA A 105 19.70 -4.90 -14.83
CA ALA A 105 19.71 -3.50 -15.26
C ALA A 105 18.64 -2.67 -14.54
N VAL A 106 17.43 -3.22 -14.36
CA VAL A 106 16.35 -2.55 -13.62
C VAL A 106 16.70 -2.36 -12.14
N VAL A 107 17.24 -3.38 -11.47
CA VAL A 107 17.65 -3.26 -10.06
C VAL A 107 18.75 -2.21 -9.89
N ASP A 108 19.77 -2.25 -10.76
CA ASP A 108 20.93 -1.35 -10.68
C ASP A 108 20.56 0.11 -10.99
N ALA A 109 19.53 0.34 -11.81
CA ALA A 109 19.04 1.68 -12.13
C ALA A 109 18.34 2.38 -10.94
N HIS A 110 17.84 1.63 -9.95
CA HIS A 110 16.99 2.16 -8.87
C HIS A 110 17.47 1.75 -7.49
N ALA A 111 18.13 2.68 -6.77
CA ALA A 111 18.59 2.46 -5.39
C ALA A 111 17.49 2.13 -4.36
N THR A 112 16.21 2.30 -4.72
CA THR A 112 15.04 1.97 -3.89
C THR A 112 14.54 0.55 -4.07
N LEU A 113 15.02 -0.15 -5.09
CA LEU A 113 14.80 -1.58 -5.28
C LEU A 113 15.82 -2.38 -4.49
N SER A 114 15.41 -3.55 -4.02
CA SER A 114 16.26 -4.48 -3.28
C SER A 114 15.90 -5.91 -3.65
N THR A 115 16.91 -6.70 -3.97
CA THR A 115 16.77 -8.15 -4.23
C THR A 115 16.42 -8.93 -2.96
N ASP A 116 16.62 -8.37 -1.77
CA ASP A 116 16.19 -9.01 -0.53
C ASP A 116 14.66 -8.98 -0.39
N SER A 117 13.99 -8.06 -1.09
CA SER A 117 12.54 -7.95 -1.08
C SER A 117 11.89 -9.00 -1.98
N PRO A 118 11.12 -9.96 -1.43
CA PRO A 118 10.36 -10.90 -2.25
C PRO A 118 9.32 -10.20 -3.12
N TYR A 119 8.84 -9.02 -2.71
CA TYR A 119 7.93 -8.21 -3.52
C TYR A 119 8.59 -7.72 -4.82
N TYR A 120 9.77 -7.09 -4.74
CA TYR A 120 10.45 -6.62 -5.94
C TYR A 120 10.89 -7.78 -6.83
N ARG A 121 11.37 -8.89 -6.24
CA ARG A 121 11.68 -10.10 -7.02
C ARG A 121 10.47 -10.75 -7.67
N THR A 122 9.26 -10.59 -7.12
CA THR A 122 8.02 -11.01 -7.80
C THR A 122 7.72 -10.10 -8.98
N LEU A 123 7.91 -8.78 -8.84
CA LEU A 123 7.67 -7.83 -9.93
C LEU A 123 8.73 -7.91 -11.05
N LEU A 124 9.91 -8.48 -10.79
CA LEU A 124 10.94 -8.72 -11.82
C LEU A 124 10.55 -9.76 -12.87
N HIS A 125 9.43 -10.46 -12.71
CA HIS A 125 8.81 -11.23 -13.79
C HIS A 125 8.26 -10.33 -14.93
N ALA A 126 8.11 -9.02 -14.69
CA ALA A 126 7.79 -7.99 -15.68
C ALA A 126 8.71 -6.76 -15.50
N PRO A 127 10.01 -6.88 -15.84
CA PRO A 127 11.04 -5.91 -15.44
C PRO A 127 10.80 -4.50 -16.00
N ALA A 128 10.41 -4.36 -17.27
CA ALA A 128 10.08 -3.05 -17.85
C ALA A 128 8.92 -2.33 -17.13
N ALA A 129 7.89 -3.07 -16.70
CA ALA A 129 6.79 -2.49 -15.93
C ALA A 129 7.23 -2.06 -14.53
N LEU A 130 8.13 -2.82 -13.89
CA LEU A 130 8.74 -2.44 -12.61
C LEU A 130 9.59 -1.18 -12.75
N ASP A 131 10.39 -1.08 -13.81
CA ASP A 131 11.24 0.09 -14.09
C ASP A 131 10.43 1.38 -14.20
N HIS A 132 9.42 1.39 -15.08
CA HIS A 132 8.57 2.57 -15.29
C HIS A 132 7.82 2.98 -14.03
N ARG A 133 7.24 2.01 -13.30
CA ARG A 133 6.58 2.28 -12.03
C ARG A 133 7.55 2.87 -11.01
N THR A 134 8.79 2.37 -10.95
CA THR A 134 9.79 2.83 -9.98
C THR A 134 10.26 4.25 -10.28
N HIS A 135 10.39 4.64 -11.56
CA HIS A 135 10.61 6.03 -11.94
C HIS A 135 9.52 6.96 -11.39
N VAL A 136 8.24 6.62 -11.61
CA VAL A 136 7.11 7.42 -11.10
C VAL A 136 7.12 7.47 -9.57
N TYR A 137 7.38 6.35 -8.91
CA TYR A 137 7.47 6.27 -7.45
C TYR A 137 8.59 7.16 -6.90
N ASN A 138 9.78 7.11 -7.47
CA ASN A 138 10.91 7.88 -7.00
C ASN A 138 10.74 9.38 -7.22
N ALA A 139 10.23 9.77 -8.40
CA ALA A 139 9.90 11.15 -8.71
C ALA A 139 8.91 11.72 -7.70
N LEU A 140 7.88 10.96 -7.33
CA LEU A 140 6.86 11.42 -6.40
C LEU A 140 7.32 11.39 -4.94
N MET A 141 7.92 10.30 -4.47
CA MET A 141 8.22 10.14 -3.03
C MET A 141 9.47 10.90 -2.60
N TYR A 142 10.43 11.09 -3.50
CA TYR A 142 11.72 11.71 -3.19
C TYR A 142 12.00 12.98 -4.01
N GLY A 143 11.14 13.33 -4.97
CA GLY A 143 11.24 14.58 -5.72
C GLY A 143 11.12 15.83 -4.84
N ARG A 144 11.77 16.91 -5.29
CA ARG A 144 11.72 18.23 -4.65
C ARG A 144 10.46 19.00 -5.08
N GLY A 145 9.97 19.86 -4.18
CA GLY A 145 8.75 20.64 -4.40
C GLY A 145 7.48 19.85 -4.09
N GLY A 146 6.32 20.45 -4.31
CA GLY A 146 5.02 19.81 -4.09
C GLY A 146 4.66 19.61 -2.61
N LEU A 147 4.04 18.47 -2.28
CA LEU A 147 3.64 18.15 -0.92
C LEU A 147 4.86 17.89 -0.03
N PRO A 148 4.84 18.34 1.26
CA PRO A 148 5.78 17.88 2.26
C PRO A 148 5.79 16.35 2.37
N ARG A 149 6.97 15.77 2.61
CA ARG A 149 7.13 14.30 2.67
C ARG A 149 6.20 13.64 3.70
N ALA A 150 5.97 14.26 4.86
CA ALA A 150 5.02 13.75 5.84
C ALA A 150 3.58 13.72 5.30
N GLU A 151 3.17 14.69 4.48
CA GLU A 151 1.85 14.72 3.86
C GLU A 151 1.72 13.69 2.74
N ARG A 152 2.79 13.46 1.96
CA ARG A 152 2.82 12.34 0.99
C ARG A 152 2.60 10.99 1.69
N GLU A 153 3.28 10.75 2.81
CA GLU A 153 3.08 9.54 3.61
C GLU A 153 1.68 9.47 4.24
N LEU A 154 1.11 10.60 4.68
CA LEU A 154 -0.27 10.65 5.19
C LEU A 154 -1.30 10.26 4.12
N VAL A 155 -1.23 10.85 2.92
CA VAL A 155 -2.10 10.51 1.79
C VAL A 155 -1.95 9.03 1.47
N THR A 156 -0.72 8.54 1.41
CA THR A 156 -0.42 7.13 1.14
C THR A 156 -1.01 6.17 2.18
N LEU A 157 -0.86 6.52 3.46
CA LEU A 157 -1.43 5.78 4.59
C LEU A 157 -2.96 5.69 4.45
N LEU A 158 -3.62 6.81 4.14
CA LEU A 158 -5.06 6.87 3.93
C LEU A 158 -5.49 5.98 2.74
N VAL A 159 -4.85 6.11 1.58
CA VAL A 159 -5.11 5.25 0.40
C VAL A 159 -4.98 3.78 0.76
N SER A 160 -3.91 3.42 1.46
CA SER A 160 -3.63 2.05 1.90
C SER A 160 -4.68 1.52 2.86
N ARG A 161 -5.15 2.36 3.78
CA ARG A 161 -6.24 2.02 4.71
C ARG A 161 -7.56 1.83 3.97
N ILE A 162 -7.90 2.73 3.05
CA ILE A 162 -9.14 2.67 2.26
C ILE A 162 -9.18 1.40 1.39
N ASN A 163 -8.05 1.05 0.77
CA ASN A 163 -7.94 -0.15 -0.05
C ASN A 163 -7.82 -1.45 0.78
N GLY A 164 -7.63 -1.37 2.09
CA GLY A 164 -7.42 -2.54 2.94
C GLY A 164 -6.01 -3.15 2.87
N CYS A 165 -5.01 -2.46 2.30
CA CYS A 165 -3.63 -2.98 2.24
C CYS A 165 -2.94 -2.81 3.59
N VAL A 166 -2.99 -3.84 4.45
CA VAL A 166 -2.36 -3.82 5.79
C VAL A 166 -0.85 -3.59 5.72
N TYR A 167 -0.15 -4.27 4.80
CA TYR A 167 1.29 -4.10 4.63
C TYR A 167 1.65 -2.64 4.33
N CYS A 168 0.99 -2.07 3.33
CA CYS A 168 1.22 -0.71 2.88
C CYS A 168 0.88 0.30 3.99
N ALA A 169 -0.26 0.10 4.67
CA ALA A 169 -0.67 0.95 5.79
C ALA A 169 0.34 0.91 6.95
N SER A 170 0.94 -0.25 7.26
CA SER A 170 2.01 -0.35 8.26
C SER A 170 3.27 0.42 7.84
N VAL A 171 3.74 0.21 6.60
CA VAL A 171 4.96 0.87 6.09
C VAL A 171 4.81 2.38 6.11
N HIS A 172 3.73 2.89 5.50
CA HIS A 172 3.50 4.32 5.35
C HIS A 172 3.03 4.98 6.65
N GLY A 173 2.34 4.23 7.52
CA GLY A 173 2.03 4.67 8.89
C GLY A 173 3.29 4.91 9.71
N ARG A 174 4.27 4.00 9.68
CA ARG A 174 5.56 4.18 10.34
C ARG A 174 6.34 5.36 9.78
N LYS A 175 6.33 5.55 8.45
CA LYS A 175 7.02 6.69 7.81
C LYS A 175 6.35 8.03 8.13
N PHE A 176 5.02 8.08 8.12
CA PHE A 176 4.26 9.25 8.56
C PHE A 176 4.58 9.59 10.03
N ALA A 177 4.55 8.60 10.93
CA ALA A 177 4.94 8.77 12.32
C ALA A 177 6.36 9.31 12.49
N GLN A 178 7.33 8.75 11.75
CA GLN A 178 8.73 9.15 11.79
C GLN A 178 8.93 10.59 11.32
N LEU A 179 8.37 10.96 10.16
CA LEU A 179 8.55 12.28 9.56
C LEU A 179 7.78 13.36 10.31
N GLY A 180 6.58 13.03 10.81
CA GLY A 180 5.74 13.93 11.61
C GLY A 180 6.15 14.02 13.08
N ARG A 181 7.03 13.13 13.55
CA ARG A 181 7.41 12.97 14.97
C ARG A 181 6.20 12.79 15.89
N ASP A 182 5.14 12.18 15.36
CA ASP A 182 3.87 11.96 16.06
C ASP A 182 3.37 10.53 15.75
N PRO A 183 3.88 9.51 16.46
CA PRO A 183 3.42 8.15 16.28
C PRO A 183 1.95 7.97 16.66
N GLU A 184 1.41 8.82 17.53
CA GLU A 184 0.02 8.70 17.97
C GLU A 184 -0.96 9.19 16.90
N ALA A 185 -0.60 10.23 16.14
CA ALA A 185 -1.36 10.58 14.94
C ALA A 185 -1.45 9.42 13.95
N ALA A 186 -0.36 8.70 13.70
CA ALA A 186 -0.38 7.54 12.81
C ALA A 186 -1.30 6.42 13.33
N ARG A 187 -1.28 6.15 14.65
CA ARG A 187 -2.20 5.17 15.28
C ARG A 187 -3.66 5.59 15.14
N ARG A 188 -4.00 6.85 15.42
CA ARG A 188 -5.36 7.38 15.24
C ARG A 188 -5.83 7.26 13.79
N VAL A 189 -4.98 7.60 12.82
CA VAL A 189 -5.33 7.44 11.39
C VAL A 189 -5.55 5.96 11.02
N LEU A 190 -4.73 5.03 11.52
CA LEU A 190 -4.94 3.60 11.28
C LEU A 190 -6.26 3.11 11.88
N ALA A 191 -6.59 3.54 13.10
CA ALA A 191 -7.81 3.15 13.79
C ALA A 191 -9.06 3.76 13.14
N GLU A 192 -9.07 5.08 12.94
CA GLU A 192 -10.28 5.86 12.66
C GLU A 192 -10.35 6.36 11.21
N GLY A 193 -9.22 6.47 10.51
CA GLY A 193 -9.18 6.99 9.13
C GLY A 193 -9.27 8.51 9.08
N ALA A 194 -10.05 9.05 8.13
CA ALA A 194 -10.16 10.50 7.95
C ALA A 194 -10.75 11.22 9.17
N THR A 195 -11.57 10.55 10.00
CA THR A 195 -12.17 11.17 11.18
C THR A 195 -11.10 11.61 12.20
N ALA A 196 -9.96 10.92 12.27
CA ALA A 196 -8.82 11.28 13.11
C ALA A 196 -8.16 12.62 12.73
N LEU A 197 -8.51 13.19 11.57
CA LEU A 197 -7.86 14.35 10.97
C LEU A 197 -8.74 15.60 10.97
N THR A 198 -9.97 15.52 11.49
CA THR A 198 -10.96 16.61 11.47
C THR A 198 -10.54 17.85 12.26
N GLY A 199 -9.63 17.70 13.23
CA GLY A 199 -9.08 18.81 14.03
C GLY A 199 -8.04 19.69 13.31
N ASP A 200 -7.57 19.29 12.12
CA ASP A 200 -6.63 20.05 11.30
C ASP A 200 -7.26 20.28 9.92
N PRO A 201 -7.62 21.52 9.55
CA PRO A 201 -8.31 21.81 8.29
C PRO A 201 -7.56 21.31 7.04
N ARG A 202 -6.22 21.36 7.06
CA ARG A 202 -5.40 20.92 5.94
C ARG A 202 -5.37 19.42 5.83
N ARG A 203 -5.17 18.71 6.94
CA ARG A 203 -5.22 17.24 6.94
C ARG A 203 -6.62 16.72 6.65
N ALA A 204 -7.66 17.39 7.13
CA ALA A 204 -9.05 17.07 6.81
C ALA A 204 -9.34 17.20 5.30
N ALA A 205 -8.87 18.28 4.66
CA ALA A 205 -9.01 18.47 3.22
C ALA A 205 -8.26 17.40 2.41
N LEU A 206 -7.00 17.10 2.80
CA LEU A 206 -6.22 16.00 2.21
C LEU A 206 -6.95 14.66 2.35
N ALA A 207 -7.51 14.37 3.52
CA ALA A 207 -8.20 13.12 3.79
C ALA A 207 -9.49 12.98 2.97
N ARG A 208 -10.31 14.04 2.92
CA ARG A 208 -11.54 14.06 2.13
C ARG A 208 -11.25 13.83 0.65
N PHE A 209 -10.30 14.56 0.07
CA PHE A 209 -9.93 14.36 -1.34
C PHE A 209 -9.40 12.93 -1.57
N THR A 210 -8.53 12.44 -0.68
CA THR A 210 -7.96 11.09 -0.77
C THR A 210 -9.03 10.01 -0.74
N GLU A 211 -10.00 10.08 0.17
CA GLU A 211 -11.12 9.13 0.24
C GLU A 211 -11.94 9.12 -1.05
N ARG A 212 -12.33 10.31 -1.51
CA ARG A 212 -13.14 10.47 -2.72
C ARG A 212 -12.41 10.01 -3.97
N GLN A 213 -11.12 10.31 -4.09
CA GLN A 213 -10.31 9.96 -5.25
C GLN A 213 -9.82 8.50 -5.24
N THR A 214 -9.76 7.87 -4.07
CA THR A 214 -9.44 6.44 -3.95
C THR A 214 -10.60 5.54 -4.33
N ALA A 215 -11.85 6.01 -4.24
CA ALA A 215 -13.06 5.26 -4.62
C ALA A 215 -12.98 4.67 -6.04
N THR A 216 -13.79 3.64 -6.31
CA THR A 216 -13.90 3.03 -7.64
C THR A 216 -15.37 3.01 -8.07
N PRO A 217 -15.78 3.84 -9.05
CA PRO A 217 -14.97 4.86 -9.75
C PRO A 217 -14.55 6.03 -8.81
N PRO A 218 -13.52 6.82 -9.17
CA PRO A 218 -13.16 8.03 -8.44
C PRO A 218 -14.35 8.98 -8.34
N ALA A 219 -14.55 9.56 -7.16
CA ALA A 219 -15.73 10.35 -6.84
C ALA A 219 -15.37 11.77 -6.39
N ALA A 220 -14.10 12.19 -6.46
CA ALA A 220 -13.74 13.56 -6.13
C ALA A 220 -14.43 14.55 -7.07
N THR A 221 -14.69 15.74 -6.54
CA THR A 221 -15.43 16.81 -7.19
C THR A 221 -14.63 18.11 -7.12
N ALA A 222 -15.07 19.13 -7.86
CA ALA A 222 -14.49 20.47 -7.78
C ALA A 222 -14.54 21.04 -6.35
N ALA A 223 -15.53 20.66 -5.54
CA ALA A 223 -15.62 21.07 -4.13
C ALA A 223 -14.55 20.42 -3.24
N ASP A 224 -14.01 19.26 -3.60
CA ASP A 224 -12.89 18.64 -2.91
C ASP A 224 -11.59 19.40 -3.23
N VAL A 225 -11.38 19.78 -4.50
CA VAL A 225 -10.24 20.61 -4.93
C VAL A 225 -10.30 22.01 -4.31
N ALA A 226 -11.48 22.64 -4.25
CA ALA A 226 -11.67 23.93 -3.61
C ALA A 226 -11.30 23.89 -2.12
N ALA A 227 -11.65 22.80 -1.42
CA ALA A 227 -11.28 22.62 -0.01
C ALA A 227 -9.76 22.45 0.17
N LEU A 228 -9.07 21.75 -0.74
CA LEU A 228 -7.61 21.66 -0.74
C LEU A 228 -6.96 23.04 -0.90
N ARG A 229 -7.42 23.84 -1.87
CA ARG A 229 -6.92 25.21 -2.11
C ARG A 229 -7.17 26.11 -0.89
N ALA A 230 -8.37 26.07 -0.32
CA ALA A 230 -8.71 26.82 0.89
C ALA A 230 -7.81 26.46 2.08
N ALA A 231 -7.27 25.23 2.13
CA ALA A 231 -6.29 24.80 3.12
C ALA A 231 -4.81 25.02 2.71
N GLY A 232 -4.57 25.83 1.67
CA GLY A 232 -3.25 26.19 1.18
C GLY A 232 -2.53 25.07 0.42
N VAL A 233 -3.25 24.07 -0.11
CA VAL A 233 -2.67 23.08 -1.03
C VAL A 233 -2.83 23.61 -2.45
N GLU A 234 -1.74 24.09 -3.05
CA GLU A 234 -1.74 24.78 -4.35
C GLU A 234 -0.56 24.36 -5.23
N GLY A 235 -0.60 24.75 -6.51
CA GLY A 235 0.47 24.50 -7.48
C GLY A 235 0.85 23.02 -7.57
N ALA A 236 2.17 22.74 -7.48
CA ALA A 236 2.69 21.38 -7.52
C ALA A 236 2.14 20.46 -6.41
N ALA A 237 1.72 21.01 -5.26
CA ALA A 237 1.18 20.20 -4.18
C ALA A 237 -0.17 19.56 -4.56
N LEU A 238 -1.01 20.22 -5.37
CA LEU A 238 -2.27 19.63 -5.87
C LEU A 238 -1.99 18.45 -6.80
N LEU A 239 -1.04 18.60 -7.71
CA LEU A 239 -0.61 17.53 -8.61
C LEU A 239 -0.06 16.34 -7.81
N ASP A 240 0.77 16.62 -6.80
CA ASP A 240 1.31 15.58 -5.91
C ASP A 240 0.20 14.78 -5.20
N VAL A 241 -0.85 15.44 -4.69
CA VAL A 241 -1.98 14.73 -4.05
C VAL A 241 -2.61 13.75 -5.04
N VAL A 242 -2.91 14.20 -6.26
CA VAL A 242 -3.50 13.35 -7.32
C VAL A 242 -2.61 12.15 -7.62
N HIS A 243 -1.33 12.38 -7.86
CA HIS A 243 -0.39 11.32 -8.19
C HIS A 243 -0.11 10.39 -7.02
N CYS A 244 -0.11 10.87 -5.77
CA CYS A 244 -0.01 10.02 -4.58
C CYS A 244 -1.20 9.07 -4.50
N VAL A 245 -2.42 9.59 -4.64
CA VAL A 245 -3.62 8.74 -4.62
C VAL A 245 -3.56 7.67 -5.72
N ALA A 246 -3.21 8.06 -6.94
CA ALA A 246 -3.15 7.14 -8.08
C ALA A 246 -2.06 6.07 -7.90
N LEU A 247 -0.83 6.48 -7.56
CA LEU A 247 0.32 5.58 -7.45
C LEU A 247 0.15 4.55 -6.34
N PHE A 248 -0.40 4.95 -5.20
CA PHE A 248 -0.62 4.00 -4.10
C PHE A 248 -1.85 3.14 -4.32
N GLY A 249 -2.83 3.61 -5.12
CA GLY A 249 -3.86 2.75 -5.68
C GLY A 249 -3.29 1.63 -6.57
N TRP A 250 -2.24 1.90 -7.35
CA TRP A 250 -1.49 0.88 -8.11
C TRP A 250 -0.72 -0.05 -7.17
N ALA A 251 0.10 0.51 -6.28
CA ALA A 251 0.94 -0.27 -5.36
C ALA A 251 0.11 -1.24 -4.49
N ASN A 252 -0.99 -0.76 -3.90
CA ASN A 252 -1.86 -1.58 -3.05
C ASN A 252 -2.43 -2.79 -3.82
N ARG A 253 -2.87 -2.58 -5.07
CA ARG A 253 -3.41 -3.67 -5.91
C ARG A 253 -2.38 -4.77 -6.14
N LEU A 254 -1.14 -4.41 -6.48
CA LEU A 254 -0.07 -5.40 -6.64
C LEU A 254 0.22 -6.14 -5.34
N MET A 255 0.33 -5.40 -4.22
CA MET A 255 0.64 -5.96 -2.91
C MET A 255 -0.42 -6.96 -2.42
N GLN A 256 -1.70 -6.70 -2.72
CA GLN A 256 -2.82 -7.54 -2.30
C GLN A 256 -3.04 -8.73 -3.23
N VAL A 257 -2.93 -8.51 -4.55
CA VAL A 257 -3.20 -9.57 -5.52
C VAL A 257 -2.06 -10.59 -5.59
N LEU A 258 -0.81 -10.15 -5.44
CA LEU A 258 0.36 -11.01 -5.66
C LEU A 258 0.91 -11.66 -4.38
N GLY A 259 0.33 -11.36 -3.21
CA GLY A 259 0.79 -11.92 -1.95
C GLY A 259 -0.01 -11.49 -0.73
N THR A 260 0.48 -11.86 0.44
CA THR A 260 -0.14 -11.55 1.73
C THR A 260 0.86 -10.98 2.72
N PRO A 261 0.47 -10.03 3.58
CA PRO A 261 1.25 -9.72 4.77
C PRO A 261 1.20 -10.85 5.80
N SER A 262 2.24 -10.93 6.62
CA SER A 262 2.31 -11.73 7.84
C SER A 262 3.12 -11.00 8.91
N VAL A 263 2.91 -11.34 10.18
CA VAL A 263 3.81 -10.92 11.25
C VAL A 263 5.10 -11.74 11.13
N PRO A 264 6.30 -11.15 11.24
CA PRO A 264 7.54 -11.92 11.25
C PRO A 264 7.50 -13.00 12.33
N GLU A 265 8.05 -14.18 12.04
CA GLU A 265 8.23 -15.27 13.02
C GLU A 265 9.34 -14.91 14.02
N SER A 266 9.12 -13.86 14.81
CA SER A 266 9.94 -13.49 15.96
C SER A 266 9.20 -12.46 16.83
N CYS A 267 8.04 -12.86 17.33
CA CYS A 267 7.34 -12.23 18.47
C CYS A 267 6.45 -13.22 19.23
N THR A 268 6.60 -14.53 19.01
CA THR A 268 6.25 -15.51 20.04
C THR A 268 7.54 -15.78 20.80
N GLY A 269 7.74 -15.04 21.89
CA GLY A 269 8.59 -15.55 22.96
C GLY A 269 7.99 -16.89 23.36
N THR A 270 8.51 -17.97 22.81
CA THR A 270 8.40 -19.27 23.45
C THR A 270 8.98 -19.04 24.82
N SER A 271 8.13 -19.06 25.84
CA SER A 271 8.51 -19.57 27.14
C SER A 271 9.30 -20.86 26.85
N GLY A 272 10.63 -20.74 26.89
CA GLY A 272 11.48 -21.92 27.00
C GLY A 272 10.96 -22.74 28.17
N PRO A 273 11.14 -24.07 28.14
CA PRO A 273 10.68 -24.91 29.25
C PRO A 273 11.20 -24.29 30.55
N ALA A 274 10.26 -24.04 31.47
CA ALA A 274 10.57 -23.43 32.76
C ALA A 274 11.78 -24.14 33.36
N ALA A 275 12.79 -23.36 33.77
CA ALA A 275 13.92 -23.90 34.49
C ALA A 275 13.41 -24.82 35.61
N PRO A 276 13.93 -26.05 35.76
CA PRO A 276 13.45 -26.94 36.80
C PRO A 276 13.59 -26.27 38.17
N ALA A 277 12.55 -26.39 38.98
CA ALA A 277 12.50 -25.82 40.32
C ALA A 277 13.75 -26.21 41.12
N ALA A 278 14.38 -25.22 41.75
CA ALA A 278 15.54 -25.44 42.61
C ALA A 278 15.18 -26.46 43.70
N VAL A 279 15.94 -27.54 43.76
CA VAL A 279 15.87 -28.55 44.82
C VAL A 279 16.23 -27.86 46.14
N PRO A 280 15.43 -28.00 47.22
CA PRO A 280 15.78 -27.41 48.50
C PRO A 280 17.07 -28.05 49.03
N ALA A 281 18.01 -27.20 49.47
CA ALA A 281 19.30 -27.62 50.00
C ALA A 281 19.10 -28.63 51.15
N ALA A 282 19.58 -29.85 50.95
CA ALA A 282 19.71 -30.84 52.00
C ALA A 282 20.71 -30.32 53.04
N GLY A 283 20.32 -30.40 54.32
CA GLY A 283 21.08 -29.90 55.45
C GLY A 283 22.50 -30.47 55.50
N SER A 284 23.43 -29.61 55.90
CA SER A 284 24.80 -29.98 56.21
C SER A 284 24.84 -31.03 57.31
N PRO A 285 25.62 -32.12 57.15
CA PRO A 285 25.98 -32.95 58.28
C PRO A 285 27.09 -32.24 59.08
N SER A 286 26.80 -31.97 60.34
CA SER A 286 27.82 -31.89 61.39
C SER A 286 28.64 -33.18 61.36
N LEU A 287 29.97 -33.08 61.50
CA LEU A 287 30.84 -34.03 62.21
C LEU A 287 32.31 -33.57 62.09
N GLY A 288 33.00 -33.46 63.24
CA GLY A 288 34.46 -33.49 63.35
C GLY A 288 35.09 -32.21 63.87
#